data_AF-A0A1G7PJ45-F1
#
_entry.id   AF-A0A1G7PJ45-F1
#
_cell.length_a   1.000
_cell.length_b   1.000
_cell.length_c   1.000
_cell.angle_alpha   90.00
_cell.angle_beta   90.00
_cell.angle_gamma   90.00
#
_symmetry.space_group_name_H-M   'P 1'
#
loop_
_entity.id
_entity.type
_entity.pdbx_description
1 polymer ?
#
loop_
_entity_poly.entity_id
_entity_poly.type
_entity_poly.pdbx_seq_one_letter_code
_entity_poly.pdbx_strand_id
1 'polypeptide(L)'
;MTKHENKHCPRCKEPFECKVGSILLCQCQGISFTDQERDYIRLTYPDCLCRKCLMVMKHEISSTAAQEKMKTILEAIRKGK
;
A
#
# COMPACT_ATOMS: atom_id res chain seq x y z
N MET A 1 18.30 19.34 18.06
CA MET A 1 18.47 18.77 16.71
C MET A 1 17.53 17.58 16.58
N THR A 2 16.41 17.76 15.87
CA THR A 2 15.44 16.70 15.61
C THR A 2 16.10 15.65 14.73
N LYS A 3 16.29 14.44 15.26
CA LYS A 3 16.82 13.29 14.52
C LYS A 3 15.78 12.87 13.47
N HIS A 4 15.84 13.47 12.29
CA HIS A 4 15.09 13.00 11.13
C HIS A 4 15.81 11.75 10.62
N GLU A 5 15.19 10.58 10.76
CA GLU A 5 15.71 9.36 10.16
C GLU A 5 15.40 9.42 8.66
N ASN A 6 16.39 9.84 7.87
CA ASN A 6 16.33 9.71 6.41
C ASN A 6 16.33 8.22 6.07
N LYS A 7 15.13 7.68 5.85
CA LYS A 7 14.94 6.30 5.41
C LYS A 7 14.97 6.23 3.90
N HIS A 8 15.35 5.07 3.39
CA HIS A 8 15.23 4.75 1.97
C HIS A 8 14.08 3.78 1.78
N CYS A 9 13.18 4.08 0.86
CA CYS A 9 12.03 3.22 0.59
C CYS A 9 12.51 1.84 0.10
N PRO A 10 12.13 0.72 0.73
CA PRO A 10 12.62 -0.60 0.32
C PRO A 10 12.17 -0.99 -1.09
N ARG A 11 11.05 -0.42 -1.59
CA ARG A 11 10.51 -0.64 -2.95
C ARG A 11 11.27 0.13 -4.03
N CYS A 12 11.36 1.47 -3.92
CA CYS A 12 11.92 2.31 -4.98
C CYS A 12 13.33 2.85 -4.68
N LYS A 13 13.88 2.57 -3.50
CA LYS A 13 15.18 3.04 -2.99
C LYS A 13 15.34 4.55 -2.81
N GLU A 14 14.35 5.35 -3.20
CA GLU A 14 14.35 6.80 -2.97
C GLU A 14 14.35 7.15 -1.46
N PRO A 15 15.09 8.20 -1.07
CA PRO A 15 15.03 8.71 0.30
C PRO A 15 13.66 9.33 0.58
N PHE A 16 13.16 9.16 1.79
CA PHE A 16 11.90 9.77 2.22
C PHE A 16 11.89 10.04 3.73
N GLU A 17 11.05 10.98 4.14
CA GLU A 17 10.87 11.30 5.56
C GLU A 17 9.81 10.38 6.17
N CYS A 18 10.28 9.51 7.07
CA CYS A 18 9.42 8.70 7.92
C CYS A 18 9.37 9.33 9.31
N LYS A 19 8.22 9.87 9.72
CA LYS A 19 8.02 10.52 11.03
C LYS A 19 7.02 9.71 11.87
N VAL A 20 7.30 8.43 12.14
CA VAL A 20 6.38 7.57 12.91
C VAL A 20 6.06 8.12 14.30
N GLY A 21 7.02 8.77 14.97
CA GLY A 21 6.81 9.45 16.25
C GLY A 21 6.00 10.76 16.17
N SER A 22 5.71 11.22 14.95
CA SER A 22 4.84 12.37 14.69
C SER A 22 4.00 12.05 13.45
N ILE A 23 3.15 11.04 13.57
CA ILE A 23 2.43 10.42 12.44
C ILE A 23 1.67 11.44 11.58
N LEU A 24 1.19 12.53 12.19
CA LEU A 24 0.51 13.62 11.50
C LEU A 24 1.40 14.35 10.46
N LEU A 25 2.72 14.25 10.60
CA LEU A 25 3.75 14.82 9.74
C LEU A 25 4.43 13.75 8.86
N CYS A 26 4.01 12.49 8.93
CA CYS A 26 4.61 11.41 8.15
C CYS A 26 4.06 11.40 6.72
N GLN A 27 4.87 10.98 5.74
CA GLN A 27 4.42 10.85 4.35
C GLN A 27 3.26 9.85 4.16
N CYS A 28 3.06 8.91 5.08
CA CYS A 28 1.91 7.99 5.04
C CYS A 28 0.60 8.62 5.55
N GLN A 29 0.64 9.83 6.11
CA GLN A 29 -0.53 10.53 6.62
C GLN A 29 -1.55 10.79 5.50
N GLY A 30 -2.84 10.61 5.83
CA GLY A 30 -3.95 10.79 4.90
C GLY A 30 -4.16 9.64 3.92
N ILE A 31 -3.37 8.56 4.01
CA ILE A 31 -3.57 7.35 3.21
C ILE A 31 -4.29 6.29 4.05
N SER A 32 -5.53 6.01 3.70
CA SER A 32 -6.31 4.95 4.34
C SER A 32 -6.14 3.62 3.62
N PHE A 33 -5.89 2.56 4.39
CA PHE A 33 -5.87 1.17 3.96
C PHE A 33 -6.81 0.37 4.87
N THR A 34 -7.50 -0.61 4.31
CA THR A 34 -8.17 -1.69 5.06
C THR A 34 -7.13 -2.53 5.82
N ASP A 35 -7.59 -3.31 6.80
CA ASP A 35 -6.70 -4.20 7.56
C ASP A 35 -6.00 -5.21 6.65
N GLN A 36 -6.72 -5.79 5.69
CA GLN A 36 -6.15 -6.73 4.72
C GLN A 36 -5.08 -6.08 3.83
N GLU A 37 -5.32 -4.87 3.33
CA GLU A 37 -4.32 -4.13 2.55
C GLU A 37 -3.08 -3.81 3.39
N ARG A 38 -3.27 -3.42 4.66
CA ARG A 38 -2.19 -3.10 5.58
C ARG A 38 -1.35 -4.33 5.90
N ASP A 39 -1.98 -5.46 6.18
CA ASP A 39 -1.29 -6.73 6.41
C ASP A 39 -0.51 -7.17 5.17
N TYR A 40 -1.11 -7.07 3.99
CA TYR A 40 -0.40 -7.37 2.74
C TYR A 40 0.86 -6.51 2.57
N ILE A 41 0.77 -5.20 2.81
CA ILE A 41 1.94 -4.31 2.74
C ILE A 41 3.01 -4.70 3.77
N ARG A 42 2.61 -5.01 5.01
CA ARG A 42 3.53 -5.41 6.11
C ARG A 42 4.24 -6.73 5.83
N LEU A 43 3.55 -7.70 5.24
CA LEU A 43 4.13 -9.00 4.88
C LEU A 43 5.06 -8.90 3.67
N THR A 44 4.81 -7.93 2.77
CA THR A 44 5.58 -7.75 1.54
C THR A 44 6.85 -6.92 1.75
N TYR A 45 6.81 -5.91 2.63
CA TYR A 45 7.92 -4.98 2.82
C TYR A 45 8.37 -4.92 4.27
N PRO A 46 9.68 -5.08 4.55
CA PRO A 46 10.21 -5.15 5.91
C PRO A 46 10.25 -3.79 6.64
N ASP A 47 10.00 -2.68 5.93
CA ASP A 47 10.03 -1.32 6.50
C ASP A 47 9.01 -0.40 5.81
N CYS A 48 8.94 0.86 6.23
CA CYS A 48 8.01 1.85 5.71
C CYS A 48 8.26 2.17 4.23
N LEU A 49 7.18 2.36 3.48
CA LEU A 49 7.22 2.82 2.11
C LEU A 49 7.02 4.34 2.03
N CYS A 50 7.63 4.98 1.02
CA CYS A 50 7.35 6.38 0.71
C CYS A 50 5.91 6.56 0.19
N ARG A 51 5.40 7.81 0.21
CA ARG A 51 4.02 8.10 -0.22
C ARG A 51 3.71 7.61 -1.62
N LYS A 52 4.65 7.79 -2.56
CA LYS A 52 4.49 7.35 -3.95
C LYS A 52 4.26 5.84 -4.01
N CYS A 53 5.09 5.05 -3.34
CA CYS A 53 4.96 3.60 -3.30
C CYS A 53 3.69 3.15 -2.57
N LEU A 54 3.27 3.82 -1.50
CA LEU A 54 2.01 3.52 -0.81
C LEU A 54 0.78 3.72 -1.72
N MET A 55 0.76 4.81 -2.51
CA MET A 55 -0.32 5.05 -3.47
C MET A 55 -0.35 3.99 -4.58
N VAL A 56 0.82 3.58 -5.09
CA VAL A 56 0.92 2.50 -6.07
C VAL A 56 0.40 1.18 -5.47
N MET A 57 0.81 0.82 -4.24
CA MET A 57 0.29 -0.37 -3.55
C MET A 57 -1.24 -0.33 -3.44
N LYS A 58 -1.81 0.81 -3.06
CA LYS A 58 -3.27 0.97 -2.96
C LYS A 58 -3.96 0.68 -4.30
N HIS A 59 -3.41 1.20 -5.38
CA HIS A 59 -3.94 0.98 -6.72
C HIS A 59 -3.79 -0.49 -7.16
N GLU A 60 -2.63 -1.10 -6.91
CA GLU A 60 -2.34 -2.50 -7.25
C GLU A 60 -3.28 -3.47 -6.52
N ILE A 61 -3.46 -3.30 -5.20
CA ILE A 61 -4.36 -4.15 -4.40
C ILE A 61 -5.82 -3.96 -4.80
N SER A 62 -6.24 -2.72 -5.07
CA SER A 62 -7.60 -2.45 -5.54
C SER A 62 -7.86 -3.05 -6.93
N SER A 63 -6.86 -3.00 -7.81
CA SER A 63 -6.96 -3.53 -9.18
C SER A 63 -7.06 -5.06 -9.19
N THR A 64 -6.23 -5.76 -8.40
CA THR A 64 -6.31 -7.22 -8.29
C THR A 64 -7.64 -7.66 -7.69
N ALA A 65 -8.13 -6.98 -6.65
CA ALA A 65 -9.45 -7.25 -6.07
C ALA A 65 -10.59 -7.03 -7.09
N ALA A 66 -10.51 -6.00 -7.94
CA ALA A 66 -11.48 -5.76 -8.99
C ALA A 66 -11.44 -6.84 -10.10
N GLN A 67 -10.23 -7.27 -10.50
CA GLN A 67 -10.05 -8.33 -11.49
C GLN A 67 -10.60 -9.67 -11.03
N GLU A 68 -10.36 -10.08 -9.77
CA GLU A 68 -10.88 -11.35 -9.24
C GLU A 68 -12.42 -11.36 -9.16
N LYS A 69 -13.03 -10.23 -8.76
CA LYS A 69 -14.49 -10.08 -8.77
C LYS A 69 -15.06 -10.20 -10.18
N MET A 70 -14.44 -9.54 -11.15
CA MET A 70 -14.85 -9.62 -12.55
C MET A 70 -14.76 -11.05 -13.08
N LYS A 71 -13.66 -11.76 -12.81
CA LYS A 71 -13.48 -13.16 -13.20
C LYS A 71 -14.57 -14.06 -12.61
N THR A 72 -14.87 -13.91 -11.32
CA THR A 72 -15.92 -14.66 -10.62
C THR A 72 -17.30 -14.43 -11.26
N ILE A 73 -17.63 -13.18 -11.60
CA ILE A 73 -18.87 -12.83 -12.28
C ILE A 73 -18.92 -13.49 -13.68
N LEU A 74 -17.83 -13.43 -14.43
CA LEU A 74 -17.74 -14.01 -15.77
C LEU A 74 -17.94 -15.54 -15.74
N GLU A 75 -17.37 -16.21 -14.74
CA GLU A 75 -17.56 -17.65 -14.51
C GLU A 75 -19.01 -17.98 -14.11
N ALA A 76 -19.64 -17.17 -13.27
CA ALA A 76 -21.05 -17.34 -12.90
C ALA A 76 -21.99 -17.19 -14.10
N ILE A 77 -21.76 -16.20 -14.97
CA ILE A 77 -22.51 -16.01 -16.21
C ILE A 77 -22.34 -17.23 -17.13
N ARG A 78 -21.12 -17.78 -17.24
CA ARG A 78 -20.84 -18.96 -18.06
C ARG A 78 -21.55 -20.22 -17.57
N LYS A 79 -21.70 -20.40 -16.25
CA LYS A 79 -22.39 -21.56 -15.64
C LYS A 79 -23.92 -21.47 -15.66
N GLY A 80 -24.48 -20.27 -15.85
CA GLY A 80 -25.91 -20.03 -15.95
C GLY A 80 -26.50 -20.09 -17.36
N LYS A 81 -25.68 -20.44 -18.37
CA LYS A 81 -26.10 -20.74 -19.74
C LYS A 81 -26.10 -22.25 -20.00
#